data_AF-A0A2H9PR28-F1
#
_entry.id   AF-A0A2H9PR28-F1
#
_cell.length_a   1.000
_cell.length_b   1.000
_cell.length_c   1.000
_cell.angle_alpha   90.00
_cell.angle_beta   90.00
_cell.angle_gamma   90.00
#
_symmetry.space_group_name_H-M   'P 1'
#
loop_
_entity.id
_entity.type
_entity.pdbx_description
1 polymer ?
#
loop_
_entity_poly.entity_id
_entity_poly.type
_entity_poly.pdbx_seq_one_letter_code
_entity_poly.pdbx_strand_id
1 'polypeptide(L)' 'MALETTILIWLIPMVIWEAVWKGIGLWKSGRNNQLKWFIAILILNTVGILPIVYLKFFQKKK' A
#
# COMPACT_ATOMS: atom_id res chain seq x y z
N MET A 1 1.26 18.04 -25.37
CA MET A 1 0.26 17.11 -25.96
C MET A 1 0.66 15.63 -25.85
N ALA A 2 1.62 15.08 -26.62
CA ALA A 2 1.92 13.62 -26.55
C ALA A 2 2.65 13.16 -25.27
N LEU A 3 3.44 14.04 -24.66
CA LEU A 3 4.16 13.74 -23.42
C LEU A 3 3.20 13.58 -22.22
N GLU A 4 2.16 14.40 -22.17
CA GLU A 4 1.19 14.46 -21.05
C GLU A 4 0.28 13.23 -21.03
N THR A 5 -0.19 12.77 -22.19
CA THR A 5 -0.97 11.53 -22.31
C THR A 5 -0.13 10.30 -21.95
N THR A 6 1.15 10.28 -22.33
CA THR A 6 2.06 9.20 -21.95
C THR A 6 2.24 9.12 -20.43
N ILE A 7 2.43 10.26 -19.76
CA ILE A 7 2.57 10.31 -18.28
C ILE A 7 1.29 9.79 -17.59
N LEU A 8 0.10 10.21 -18.04
CA LEU A 8 -1.18 9.76 -17.49
C LEU A 8 -1.37 8.24 -17.60
N ILE A 9 -0.99 7.64 -18.73
CA ILE A 9 -1.10 6.20 -18.96
C ILE A 9 -0.25 5.39 -17.97
N TRP A 10 0.94 5.89 -17.60
CA TRP A 10 1.81 5.22 -16.63
C TRP A 10 1.43 5.51 -15.17
N LEU A 11 0.84 6.68 -14.89
CA LEU A 11 0.54 7.11 -13.53
C LEU A 11 -0.68 6.38 -12.94
N ILE A 12 -1.71 6.14 -13.75
CA ILE A 12 -2.94 5.43 -13.32
C ILE A 12 -2.63 4.04 -12.72
N PRO A 13 -1.91 3.13 -13.40
CA PRO A 13 -1.61 1.81 -12.83
C PRO A 13 -0.71 1.89 -11.59
N MET A 14 0.20 2.87 -11.50
CA MET A 14 1.02 3.06 -10.29
C MET A 14 0.18 3.47 -9.08
N VAL A 15 -0.78 4.37 -9.26
CA VAL A 15 -1.69 4.78 -8.18
C VAL A 15 -2.57 3.62 -7.73
N ILE A 16 -3.12 2.84 -8.69
CA ILE A 16 -3.92 1.66 -8.36
C ILE A 16 -3.07 0.64 -7.59
N TRP A 17 -1.85 0.39 -8.06
CA TRP A 17 -0.90 -0.52 -7.40
C TRP A 17 -0.64 -0.12 -5.95
N GLU A 18 -0.30 1.15 -5.70
CA GLU A 18 -0.07 1.65 -4.36
C GLU A 18 -1.35 1.54 -3.49
N ALA A 19 -2.50 1.97 -4.02
CA ALA A 19 -3.76 1.96 -3.29
C ALA A 19 -4.19 0.54 -2.89
N VAL A 20 -4.02 -0.45 -3.77
CA VAL A 20 -4.33 -1.85 -3.49
C VAL A 20 -3.48 -2.38 -2.33
N TRP A 21 -2.15 -2.22 -2.39
CA TRP A 21 -1.28 -2.70 -1.32
C TRP A 21 -1.53 -1.98 0.01
N LYS A 22 -1.71 -0.66 -0.03
CA LYS A 22 -1.97 0.15 1.15
C LYS A 22 -3.31 -0.23 1.80
N GLY A 23 -4.36 -0.44 1.00
CA GLY A 23 -5.67 -0.90 1.46
C GLY A 23 -5.62 -2.28 2.13
N ILE A 24 -4.96 -3.26 1.51
CA ILE A 24 -4.82 -4.62 2.08
C ILE A 24 -4.01 -4.56 3.38
N GLY A 25 -2.93 -3.78 3.41
CA GLY A 25 -2.09 -3.59 4.59
C GLY A 25 -2.84 -2.97 5.77
N LEU A 26 -3.63 -1.92 5.52
CA LEU A 26 -4.47 -1.27 6.53
C LEU A 26 -5.59 -2.18 7.02
N TRP A 27 -6.30 -2.87 6.12
CA TRP A 27 -7.37 -3.80 6.47
C TRP A 27 -6.86 -4.89 7.41
N LYS A 28 -5.71 -5.48 7.07
CA LYS A 28 -5.18 -6.60 7.84
C LYS A 28 -4.49 -6.16 9.13
N SER A 29 -3.82 -5.01 9.16
CA SER A 29 -3.25 -4.46 10.41
C SER A 29 -4.33 -4.00 11.38
N GLY A 30 -5.43 -3.44 10.89
CA GLY A 30 -6.63 -3.15 11.68
C GLY A 30 -7.26 -4.42 12.24
N ARG A 31 -7.46 -5.46 11.40
CA ARG A 31 -8.05 -6.73 11.85
C ARG A 31 -7.20 -7.46 12.90
N ASN A 32 -5.88 -7.29 12.85
CA ASN A 32 -4.93 -7.93 13.77
C ASN A 32 -4.64 -7.10 15.04
N ASN A 33 -5.33 -5.97 15.24
CA ASN A 33 -5.07 -5.01 16.33
C ASN A 33 -3.60 -4.53 16.39
N GLN A 34 -2.92 -4.45 15.24
CA GLN A 34 -1.53 -4.01 15.12
C GLN A 34 -1.47 -2.51 14.83
N LEU A 35 -1.80 -1.71 15.85
CA LEU A 35 -1.96 -0.25 15.74
C LEU A 35 -0.69 0.46 15.23
N LYS A 36 0.50 0.01 15.67
CA LYS A 36 1.79 0.52 15.16
C LYS A 36 1.94 0.32 13.64
N TRP A 37 1.56 -0.85 13.13
CA TRP A 37 1.62 -1.16 11.70
C TRP A 37 0.55 -0.42 10.91
N PHE A 38 -0.64 -0.24 11.48
CA PHE A 38 -1.70 0.56 10.87
C PHE A 38 -1.24 2.02 10.66
N ILE A 39 -0.69 2.66 11.70
CA ILE A 39 -0.17 4.02 11.61
C ILE A 39 1.00 4.11 10.63
N ALA A 40 1.94 3.16 10.69
CA ALA A 40 3.09 3.14 9.79
C ALA A 40 2.64 3.05 8.31
N ILE A 41 1.71 2.15 7.97
CA ILE A 41 1.18 2.00 6.62
C ILE A 41 0.38 3.23 6.18
N LEU A 42 -0.32 3.91 7.10
CA LEU A 42 -1.09 5.11 6.79
C LEU A 42 -0.17 6.29 6.42
N ILE A 43 0.85 6.55 7.24
CA ILE A 43 1.74 7.72 7.12
C ILE A 43 2.81 7.51 6.04
N LEU A 44 3.38 6.30 5.92
CA LEU A 44 4.49 6.05 5.01
C LEU A 44 3.97 5.64 3.62
N ASN A 45 4.12 6.54 2.64
CA ASN A 45 3.89 6.27 1.21
C ASN A 45 5.13 5.62 0.59
N THR A 46 5.31 4.31 0.79
CA THR A 46 6.45 3.56 0.21
C THR A 46 6.06 2.81 -1.07
N VAL A 47 5.08 3.28 -1.85
CA VAL A 47 4.63 2.63 -3.10
C VAL A 47 4.26 1.15 -2.88
N GLY A 48 3.59 0.85 -1.77
CA GLY A 48 3.17 -0.52 -1.43
C GLY A 48 4.23 -1.44 -0.81
N ILE A 49 5.51 -1.05 -0.72
CA ILE A 49 6.57 -1.89 -0.16
C ILE A 49 6.34 -2.24 1.32
N LEU A 50 6.06 -1.23 2.17
CA LEU A 50 5.80 -1.40 3.59
C LEU A 50 4.61 -2.33 3.88
N PRO A 51 3.44 -2.17 3.24
CA PRO A 51 2.35 -3.12 3.42
C PRO A 51 2.68 -4.52 2.91
N ILE A 52 3.48 -4.69 1.84
CA ILE A 52 3.97 -6.02 1.42
C ILE A 52 4.85 -6.67 2.50
N VAL A 53 5.78 -5.92 3.08
CA VAL A 53 6.65 -6.40 4.18
C VAL A 53 5.79 -6.80 5.38
N TYR A 54 4.82 -5.96 5.74
CA TYR A 54 3.87 -6.28 6.80
C TYR A 54 3.11 -7.57 6.50
N LEU A 55 2.53 -7.72 5.32
CA LEU A 55 1.75 -8.89 4.92
C LEU A 55 2.58 -10.18 4.92
N LYS A 56 3.87 -10.11 4.56
CA LYS A 56 4.74 -11.28 4.45
C LYS A 56 5.39 -11.70 5.77
N PHE A 57 5.80 -10.74 6.61
CA PHE A 57 6.64 -11.02 7.78
C PHE A 57 5.95 -10.73 9.12
N PHE A 58 5.06 -9.74 9.19
CA PHE A 58 4.50 -9.23 10.44
C PHE A 58 3.01 -9.49 10.61
N GLN A 59 2.34 -9.93 9.56
CA GLN A 59 0.96 -10.37 9.61
C GLN A 59 0.87 -11.54 10.60
N LYS A 60 0.11 -11.35 11.68
CA LYS A 60 -0.27 -12.47 12.54
C LYS A 60 -0.97 -13.52 11.68
N LYS A 61 -0.34 -14.69 11.56
CA LYS A 61 -1.02 -15.88 11.04
C LYS A 61 -2.10 -16.22 12.06
N LYS A 62 -3.32 -16.41 11.56
CA LYS A 62 -4.39 -17.00 12.36
C LYS A 62 -3.99 -18.42 12.74
#